data_AF-A0A7Y5R1Z3-F1
#
_entry.id   AF-A0A7Y5R1Z3-F1
#
_cell.length_a   1.000
_cell.length_b   1.000
_cell.length_c   1.000
_cell.angle_alpha   90.00
_cell.angle_beta   90.00
_cell.angle_gamma   90.00
#
_symmetry.space_group_name_H-M   'P 1'
#
loop_
_entity.id
_entity.type
_entity.pdbx_description
1 polymer ?
#
loop_
_entity_poly.entity_id
_entity_poly.type
_entity_poly.pdbx_seq_one_letter_code
_entity_poly.pdbx_strand_id
1 'polypeptide(L)' 'MDKAKTRQQLADEYGVNRKTLYRWLKRKKINFDGGLLTPTEQTMIYDMFGAPAKKGHGHVVGLEWSDKRK' A
#
# COMPACT_ATOMS: atom_id res chain seq x y z
N MET A 1 17.26 4.03 10.63
CA MET A 1 17.07 4.72 9.32
C MET A 1 16.28 3.80 8.43
N ASP A 2 14.99 4.04 8.28
CA ASP A 2 14.13 3.26 7.40
C ASP A 2 14.51 3.56 5.94
N LYS A 3 14.79 2.51 5.17
CA LYS A 3 15.17 2.66 3.77
C LYS A 3 13.97 3.18 2.98
N ALA A 4 14.21 4.12 2.07
CA ALA A 4 13.21 4.50 1.07
C ALA A 4 12.84 3.25 0.26
N LYS A 5 11.55 2.91 0.25
CA LYS A 5 10.99 1.77 -0.49
C LYS A 5 10.28 2.30 -1.72
N THR A 6 10.27 1.49 -2.76
CA THR A 6 9.45 1.77 -3.93
C THR A 6 8.00 1.36 -3.66
N ARG A 7 7.07 1.92 -4.44
CA ARG A 7 5.66 1.49 -4.41
C ARG A 7 5.50 0.00 -4.69
N GLN A 8 6.41 -0.58 -5.46
CA GLN A 8 6.40 -2.02 -5.76
C GLN A 8 6.73 -2.83 -4.53
N GLN A 9 7.84 -2.53 -3.85
CA GLN A 9 8.22 -3.20 -2.59
C GLN A 9 7.13 -3.08 -1.53
N LEU A 10 6.50 -1.91 -1.43
CA LEU A 10 5.39 -1.70 -0.51
C LEU A 10 4.18 -2.57 -0.89
N ALA A 11 3.81 -2.61 -2.17
CA ALA A 11 2.72 -3.45 -2.66
C ALA A 11 2.99 -4.95 -2.40
N ASP A 12 4.24 -5.38 -2.59
CA ASP A 12 4.68 -6.75 -2.30
C ASP A 12 4.57 -7.07 -0.80
N GLU A 13 4.88 -6.12 0.08
CA GLU A 13 4.69 -6.28 1.53
C GLU A 13 3.22 -6.43 1.93
N TYR A 14 2.33 -5.70 1.26
CA TYR A 14 0.88 -5.82 1.44
C TYR A 14 0.26 -7.01 0.69
N GLY A 15 1.03 -7.73 -0.13
CA GLY A 15 0.51 -8.81 -0.98
C GLY A 15 -0.50 -8.34 -2.04
N VAL A 16 -0.45 -7.06 -2.42
CA VAL A 16 -1.33 -6.48 -3.43
C VAL A 16 -0.56 -6.12 -4.69
N ASN A 17 -1.25 -6.04 -5.82
CA ASN A 17 -0.64 -5.51 -7.03
C ASN A 17 -0.39 -3.99 -6.88
N ARG A 18 0.70 -3.47 -7.44
CA ARG A 18 1.02 -2.02 -7.52
C ARG A 18 -0.18 -1.18 -7.99
N LYS A 19 -0.99 -1.68 -8.94
CA LYS A 19 -2.21 -0.99 -9.40
C LYS A 19 -3.27 -0.86 -8.31
N THR A 20 -3.43 -1.88 -7.47
CA THR A 20 -4.35 -1.87 -6.33
C THR A 20 -3.90 -0.85 -5.29
N LEU A 21 -2.60 -0.87 -4.95
CA LEU A 21 -2.02 0.13 -4.06
C LEU A 21 -2.20 1.56 -4.61
N TYR A 22 -1.99 1.77 -5.91
CA TYR A 22 -2.23 3.08 -6.54
C TYR A 22 -3.69 3.53 -6.42
N ARG A 23 -4.66 2.62 -6.61
CA ARG A 23 -6.09 2.93 -6.43
C ARG A 23 -6.41 3.31 -4.99
N TRP A 24 -5.80 2.63 -4.01
CA TRP A 24 -5.98 2.92 -2.59
C TRP A 24 -5.46 4.32 -2.22
N LEU A 25 -4.25 4.65 -2.67
CA LEU A 25 -3.64 5.97 -2.50
C LEU A 25 -4.48 7.07 -3.14
N LYS A 26 -4.94 6.85 -4.38
CA LYS A 26 -5.84 7.78 -5.09
C LYS A 26 -7.16 7.99 -4.34
N ARG A 27 -7.75 6.93 -3.77
CA ARG A 27 -8.99 7.03 -2.98
C ARG A 27 -8.80 7.83 -1.69
N LYS A 28 -7.62 7.76 -1.07
CA LYS A 28 -7.25 8.58 0.09
C LYS A 28 -6.77 9.98 -0.30
N LYS A 29 -6.82 10.35 -1.59
CA LYS A 29 -6.31 11.60 -2.16
C LYS A 29 -4.81 11.84 -1.86
N ILE A 30 -4.06 10.77 -1.64
CA ILE A 30 -2.63 10.84 -1.44
C ILE A 30 -1.98 10.80 -2.82
N ASN A 31 -1.44 11.93 -3.25
CA ASN A 31 -0.74 12.03 -4.52
C ASN A 31 0.76 12.12 -4.24
N PHE A 32 1.46 11.03 -4.51
CA PHE A 32 2.92 11.03 -4.47
C PHE A 32 3.41 11.32 -5.90
N ASP A 33 4.19 12.38 -6.08
CA ASP A 33 4.74 12.74 -7.39
C ASP A 33 5.94 11.86 -7.79
N GLY A 34 6.52 11.10 -6.85
CA GLY A 34 7.71 10.28 -7.07
C GLY A 34 7.46 8.77 -7.14
N GLY A 35 8.19 8.06 -8.00
CA GLY A 35 8.22 6.58 -7.99
C GLY A 35 8.80 5.99 -6.69
N LEU A 36 9.58 6.79 -5.95
CA LEU A 36 10.18 6.45 -4.66
C LEU A 36 9.31 7.00 -3.53
N LEU A 37 9.00 6.16 -2.54
CA LEU A 37 8.31 6.61 -1.32
C LEU A 37 9.36 6.91 -0.25
N THR A 38 9.34 8.15 0.22
CA THR A 38 10.16 8.57 1.35
C THR A 38 9.77 7.79 2.62
N PRO A 39 10.67 7.64 3.59
CA PRO A 39 10.34 6.95 4.85
C PRO A 39 9.12 7.54 5.55
N THR A 40 8.95 8.87 5.50
CA THR A 40 7.79 9.57 6.07
C THR A 40 6.48 9.18 5.40
N GLU A 41 6.47 9.08 4.08
CA GLU A 41 5.29 8.64 3.33
C GLU A 41 4.96 7.17 3.61
N GLN A 42 5.97 6.32 3.76
CA GLN A 42 5.76 4.93 4.14
C GLN A 42 5.08 4.81 5.50
N THR A 43 5.54 5.56 6.51
CA THR A 43 4.90 5.58 7.84
C THR A 43 3.44 6.02 7.75
N MET A 44 3.15 7.08 7.01
CA MET A 44 1.76 7.52 6.79
C MET A 44 0.89 6.43 6.16
N ILE A 45 1.44 5.66 5.22
CA ILE A 45 0.72 4.53 4.60
C ILE A 45 0.50 3.42 5.62
N TYR A 46 1.52 3.05 6.41
CA TYR A 46 1.36 2.04 7.46
C TYR A 46 0.34 2.45 8.52
N ASP A 47 0.28 3.73 8.88
CA ASP A 47 -0.72 4.25 9.82
C ASP A 47 -2.13 4.24 9.21
N MET A 48 -2.26 4.52 7.91
CA MET A 48 -3.55 4.59 7.22
C MET A 48 -4.13 3.23 6.81
N PHE A 49 -3.29 2.30 6.37
CA PHE A 49 -3.69 0.99 5.85
C PHE A 49 -3.41 -0.15 6.84
N GLY A 50 -2.72 0.15 7.94
CA GLY A 50 -2.22 -0.84 8.89
C GLY A 50 -0.84 -1.35 8.49
N ALA A 51 -0.09 -1.86 9.46
CA ALA A 51 1.22 -2.47 9.19
C ALA A 51 1.06 -3.71 8.30
N PRO A 52 1.89 -3.89 7.25
CA PRO A 52 1.81 -5.05 6.37
C PRO A 52 2.18 -6.31 7.16
N ALA A 53 1.21 -7.20 7.33
CA ALA A 53 1.43 -8.51 7.91
C ALA A 53 2.17 -9.38 6.88
N LYS A 54 3.50 -9.44 6.95
CA LYS A 54 4.29 -10.29 6.05
C LYS A 54 3.99 -11.77 6.31
N LYS A 55 3.23 -12.41 5.40
CA LYS A 55 3.48 -13.73 4.77
C LYS A 55 2.24 -14.21 4.00
N GLY A 56 2.47 -14.64 2.76
CA GLY A 56 1.61 -15.59 2.07
C GLY A 56 0.79 -14.99 0.94
N HIS A 57 0.88 -15.64 -0.22
CA HIS A 57 0.01 -15.41 -1.35
C HIS A 57 -1.46 -15.50 -0.91
N GLY A 58 -2.20 -14.40 -1.07
CA GLY A 58 -3.66 -14.39 -0.99
C GLY A 58 -4.24 -14.15 0.41
N HIS A 59 -5.28 -13.31 0.42
CA HIS A 59 -6.14 -12.93 1.54
C HIS A 59 -5.63 -11.81 2.45
N VAL A 60 -5.95 -10.57 2.05
CA VAL A 60 -5.92 -9.40 2.94
C VAL A 60 -6.96 -9.61 4.05
N VAL A 61 -6.46 -9.90 5.25
CA VAL A 61 -7.27 -9.99 6.47
C VAL A 61 -7.73 -8.58 6.84
N GLY A 62 -9.05 -8.37 6.93
CA GLY A 62 -9.62 -7.35 7.83
C GLY A 62 -9.79 -5.92 7.31
N LEU A 63 -9.76 -5.65 6.00
CA LEU A 63 -10.29 -4.39 5.47
C LEU A 63 -11.21 -4.69 4.28
N GLU A 64 -12.50 -4.48 4.48
CA GLU A 64 -13.55 -4.60 3.47
C GLU A 64 -13.31 -3.59 2.32
N TRP A 65 -12.49 -3.96 1.34
CA TRP A 65 -12.34 -3.21 0.10
C TRP A 65 -13.18 -3.90 -0.98
N SER A 66 -14.48 -3.58 -0.99
CA SER A 66 -15.41 -3.91 -2.06
C SER A 66 -14.91 -3.32 -3.40
N ASP A 67 -14.14 -4.10 -4.16
CA ASP A 67 -14.19 -4.03 -5.63
C ASP A 67 -15.47 -4.78 -6.02
N LYS A 68 -16.63 -4.14 -5.80
CA LYS A 68 -17.86 -4.51 -6.50
C LYS A 68 -17.62 -4.18 -7.96
N ARG A 69 -17.01 -5.13 -8.69
CA ARG A 69 -17.14 -5.16 -10.15
C ARG A 69 -18.62 -5.27 -10.43
N LYS A 70 -19.18 -4.21 -10.99
CA LYS A 70 -20.41 -4.28 -11.78
C LYS A 70 -20.00 -4.56 -13.22
#